data_AF-A0A524D8U6-F1
#
_entry.id   AF-A0A524D8U6-F1
#
_cell.length_a   1.000
_cell.length_b   1.000
_cell.length_c   1.000
_cell.angle_alpha   90.00
_cell.angle_beta   90.00
_cell.angle_gamma   90.00
#
_symmetry.space_group_name_H-M   'P 1'
#
loop_
_entity.id
_entity.type
_entity.pdbx_description
1 polymer ?
#
loop_
_entity_poly.entity_id
_entity_poly.type
_entity_poly.pdbx_seq_one_letter_code
_entity_poly.pdbx_strand_id
1 'polypeptide(L)'
;MSSIIDRKFYSENDELLCTLKYLEFSKAEIHFNVNLKITKQLEPFKMIFINQTITPLTQKAEQLEVKYEFHEDSDIIEKIEIINLDSIENYNILTSSILKLLNKLTETVITSKIERRFYTKNDELLCIVNYLDFNRVIINFINPDKLNITNESEKYMEIFLNETVDKLKEENPSIDVTYDFYNETEIIESIEFLNIESIDIYNFITSKVMELLANYS
;
A
#
# COMPACT_ATOMS: atom_id res chain seq x y z
N MET A 1 -7.88 4.55 -26.95
CA MET A 1 -7.23 4.66 -25.64
C MET A 1 -8.04 3.82 -24.69
N SER A 2 -7.46 2.80 -24.08
CA SER A 2 -8.15 2.00 -23.07
C SER A 2 -8.24 2.78 -21.77
N SER A 3 -9.44 2.95 -21.22
CA SER A 3 -9.62 3.63 -19.94
C SER A 3 -9.53 2.61 -18.81
N ILE A 4 -8.58 2.82 -17.89
CA ILE A 4 -8.32 1.91 -16.77
C ILE A 4 -8.24 2.73 -15.48
N ILE A 5 -9.04 2.35 -14.48
CA ILE A 5 -8.82 2.73 -13.08
C ILE A 5 -8.18 1.53 -12.40
N ASP A 6 -7.03 1.70 -11.74
CA ASP A 6 -6.34 0.64 -11.00
C ASP A 6 -6.22 1.05 -9.53
N ARG A 7 -6.75 0.21 -8.64
CA ARG A 7 -6.65 0.38 -7.19
C ARG A 7 -5.90 -0.79 -6.60
N LYS A 8 -4.95 -0.50 -5.72
CA LYS A 8 -4.16 -1.50 -5.00
C LYS A 8 -4.48 -1.42 -3.53
N PHE A 9 -4.63 -2.57 -2.90
CA PHE A 9 -4.88 -2.71 -1.47
C PHE A 9 -3.65 -3.38 -0.85
N TYR A 10 -3.09 -2.78 0.20
CA TYR A 10 -1.91 -3.27 0.90
C TYR A 10 -2.25 -3.61 2.35
N SER A 11 -1.46 -4.48 2.98
CA SER A 11 -1.49 -4.68 4.43
C SER A 11 -0.76 -3.55 5.12
N GLU A 12 -0.83 -3.52 6.46
CA GLU A 12 0.04 -2.66 7.26
C GLU A 12 1.54 -2.87 7.00
N ASN A 13 1.96 -4.07 6.59
CA ASN A 13 3.37 -4.36 6.31
C ASN A 13 3.76 -4.06 4.85
N ASP A 14 2.99 -3.21 4.15
CA ASP A 14 3.16 -2.86 2.73
C ASP A 14 3.09 -4.07 1.77
N GLU A 15 2.54 -5.20 2.22
CA GLU A 15 2.32 -6.35 1.34
C GLU A 15 1.09 -6.11 0.46
N LEU A 16 1.23 -6.26 -0.86
CA LEU A 16 0.09 -6.16 -1.77
C LEU A 16 -0.90 -7.30 -1.50
N LEU A 17 -2.09 -6.94 -1.01
CA LEU A 17 -3.19 -7.87 -0.72
C LEU A 17 -4.02 -8.15 -1.96
N CYS A 18 -4.33 -7.12 -2.73
CA CYS A 18 -5.23 -7.23 -3.87
C CYS A 18 -5.06 -6.07 -4.85
N THR A 19 -5.37 -6.31 -6.13
CA THR A 19 -5.60 -5.23 -7.11
C THR A 19 -7.05 -5.27 -7.60
N LEU A 20 -7.66 -4.11 -7.80
CA LEU A 20 -8.99 -3.92 -8.35
C LEU A 20 -8.92 -2.97 -9.53
N LYS A 21 -9.11 -3.51 -10.74
CA LYS A 21 -9.07 -2.75 -11.98
C LYS A 21 -10.48 -2.53 -12.52
N TYR A 22 -10.78 -1.34 -13.02
CA TYR A 22 -11.98 -1.04 -13.80
C TYR A 22 -11.57 -0.78 -15.24
N LEU A 23 -11.88 -1.72 -16.13
CA LEU A 23 -11.50 -1.71 -17.53
C LEU A 23 -12.69 -1.24 -18.37
N GLU A 24 -12.45 -0.25 -19.23
CA GLU A 24 -13.41 0.29 -20.20
C GLU A 24 -14.79 0.62 -19.60
N PHE A 25 -14.80 0.98 -18.31
CA PHE A 25 -16.00 1.29 -17.53
C PHE A 25 -17.14 0.26 -17.66
N SER A 26 -16.78 -1.03 -17.80
CA SER A 26 -17.73 -2.11 -18.00
C SER A 26 -17.28 -3.45 -17.42
N LYS A 27 -15.99 -3.61 -17.10
CA LYS A 27 -15.44 -4.82 -16.50
C LYS A 27 -14.61 -4.47 -15.27
N ALA A 28 -14.87 -5.11 -14.13
CA ALA A 28 -13.98 -5.09 -12.99
C ALA A 28 -13.18 -6.39 -12.90
N GLU A 29 -11.89 -6.28 -12.62
CA GLU A 29 -11.03 -7.43 -12.30
C GLU A 29 -10.44 -7.26 -10.92
N ILE A 30 -10.61 -8.28 -10.09
CA ILE A 30 -10.05 -8.36 -8.75
C ILE A 30 -9.02 -9.47 -8.77
N HIS A 31 -7.77 -9.17 -8.42
CA HIS A 31 -6.70 -10.16 -8.32
C HIS A 31 -6.21 -10.19 -6.88
N PHE A 32 -6.37 -11.32 -6.21
CA PHE A 32 -5.97 -11.51 -4.82
C PHE A 32 -4.55 -12.06 -4.73
N ASN A 33 -3.84 -11.67 -3.68
CA ASN A 33 -2.62 -12.35 -3.30
C ASN A 33 -2.93 -13.73 -2.70
N VAL A 34 -2.21 -14.75 -3.14
CA VAL A 34 -2.36 -16.15 -2.69
C VAL A 34 -2.30 -16.29 -1.15
N ASN A 35 -1.54 -15.42 -0.48
CA ASN A 35 -1.39 -15.43 0.97
C ASN A 35 -2.71 -15.20 1.73
N LEU A 36 -3.70 -14.54 1.11
CA LEU A 36 -5.01 -14.31 1.72
C LEU A 36 -5.88 -15.58 1.78
N LYS A 37 -5.57 -16.61 0.99
CA LYS A 37 -6.29 -17.90 0.95
C LYS A 37 -7.82 -17.72 0.86
N ILE A 38 -8.27 -16.78 0.02
CA ILE A 38 -9.70 -16.51 -0.13
C ILE A 38 -10.34 -17.67 -0.87
N THR A 39 -11.33 -18.32 -0.26
CA THR A 39 -12.10 -19.39 -0.90
C THR A 39 -13.58 -19.00 -0.94
N LYS A 40 -14.37 -19.66 -1.80
CA LYS A 40 -15.83 -19.49 -1.81
C LYS A 40 -16.48 -19.92 -0.50
N GLN A 41 -15.80 -20.71 0.32
CA GLN A 41 -16.30 -21.18 1.61
C GLN A 41 -16.00 -20.24 2.77
N LEU A 42 -15.08 -19.29 2.59
CA LEU A 42 -14.67 -18.34 3.61
C LEU A 42 -15.84 -17.43 4.02
N GLU A 43 -16.23 -17.48 5.30
CA GLU A 43 -17.44 -16.78 5.78
C GLU A 43 -17.41 -15.26 5.57
N PRO A 44 -16.32 -14.53 5.86
CA PRO A 44 -16.20 -13.12 5.50
C PRO A 44 -16.45 -12.85 4.01
N PHE A 45 -15.92 -13.70 3.13
CA PHE A 45 -16.10 -13.58 1.68
C PHE A 45 -17.55 -13.80 1.27
N LYS A 46 -18.20 -14.87 1.75
CA LYS A 46 -19.63 -15.11 1.49
C LYS A 46 -20.50 -13.95 1.95
N MET A 47 -20.30 -13.51 3.19
CA MET A 47 -21.18 -12.52 3.79
C MET A 47 -21.00 -11.13 3.18
N ILE A 48 -19.75 -10.69 2.99
CA ILE A 48 -19.46 -9.33 2.53
C ILE A 48 -19.49 -9.26 1.01
N PHE A 49 -18.74 -10.14 0.34
CA PHE A 49 -18.58 -10.06 -1.10
C PHE A 49 -19.77 -10.67 -1.83
N ILE A 50 -20.15 -11.91 -1.54
CA ILE A 50 -21.25 -12.55 -2.27
C ILE A 50 -22.61 -11.94 -1.89
N ASN A 51 -22.97 -11.97 -0.61
CA ASN A 51 -24.32 -11.65 -0.17
C ASN A 51 -24.62 -10.15 -0.16
N GLN A 52 -23.67 -9.33 0.30
CA GLN A 52 -23.88 -7.88 0.42
C GLN A 52 -23.48 -7.10 -0.83
N THR A 53 -22.72 -7.70 -1.75
CA THR A 53 -22.18 -6.99 -2.91
C THR A 53 -22.63 -7.58 -4.23
N ILE A 54 -22.23 -8.81 -4.54
CA ILE A 54 -22.55 -9.42 -5.84
C ILE A 54 -24.06 -9.63 -5.98
N THR A 55 -24.73 -10.22 -4.99
CA THR A 55 -26.18 -10.50 -5.07
C THR A 55 -27.01 -9.23 -5.33
N PRO A 56 -26.81 -8.11 -4.60
CA PRO A 56 -27.52 -6.85 -4.90
C PRO A 56 -27.16 -6.25 -6.26
N LEU A 57 -25.91 -6.37 -6.71
CA LEU A 57 -25.50 -5.88 -8.03
C LEU A 57 -26.16 -6.67 -9.16
N THR A 58 -26.23 -8.00 -9.04
CA THR A 58 -26.92 -8.87 -10.00
C THR A 58 -28.43 -8.63 -10.03
N GLN A 59 -29.04 -8.25 -8.91
CA GLN A 59 -30.46 -7.88 -8.89
C GLN A 59 -30.75 -6.54 -9.60
N LYS A 60 -29.77 -5.64 -9.65
CA LYS A 60 -29.89 -4.33 -10.32
C LYS A 60 -29.54 -4.39 -11.80
N ALA A 61 -28.62 -5.26 -12.19
CA ALA A 61 -28.12 -5.38 -13.56
C ALA A 61 -28.54 -6.73 -14.15
N GLU A 62 -29.46 -6.69 -15.13
CA GLU A 62 -30.06 -7.87 -15.76
C GLU A 62 -29.04 -8.84 -16.41
N GLN A 63 -27.78 -8.43 -16.60
CA GLN A 63 -26.73 -9.19 -17.30
C GLN A 63 -25.36 -9.18 -16.59
N LEU A 64 -25.29 -8.89 -15.29
CA LEU A 64 -24.02 -8.94 -14.56
C LEU A 64 -23.47 -10.38 -14.54
N GLU A 65 -22.30 -10.60 -15.14
CA GLU A 65 -21.63 -11.90 -15.15
C GLU A 65 -20.45 -11.87 -14.18
N VAL A 66 -20.33 -12.90 -13.32
CA VAL A 66 -19.22 -13.02 -12.37
C VAL A 66 -18.47 -14.35 -12.60
N LYS A 67 -17.19 -14.26 -12.95
CA LYS A 67 -16.30 -15.40 -13.17
C LYS A 67 -15.27 -15.48 -12.06
N TYR A 68 -14.93 -16.71 -11.69
CA TYR A 68 -13.92 -17.00 -10.68
C TYR A 68 -12.84 -17.84 -11.31
N GLU A 69 -11.60 -17.45 -11.11
CA GLU A 69 -10.41 -18.21 -11.45
C GLU A 69 -9.70 -18.60 -10.16
N PHE A 70 -9.23 -19.83 -10.10
CA PHE A 70 -8.65 -20.44 -8.91
C PHE A 70 -7.21 -20.82 -9.18
N HIS A 71 -6.37 -20.76 -8.16
CA HIS A 71 -5.01 -21.30 -8.26
C HIS A 71 -5.04 -22.81 -8.50
N GLU A 72 -4.09 -23.30 -9.30
CA GLU A 72 -3.97 -24.71 -9.71
C GLU A 72 -4.20 -25.68 -8.55
N ASP A 73 -5.10 -26.64 -8.76
CA ASP A 73 -5.45 -27.70 -7.81
C ASP A 73 -5.89 -27.24 -6.40
N SER A 74 -6.41 -26.01 -6.27
CA SER A 74 -6.91 -25.46 -5.00
C SER A 74 -8.32 -24.86 -5.10
N ASP A 75 -8.94 -24.58 -3.95
CA ASP A 75 -10.18 -23.80 -3.84
C ASP A 75 -9.93 -22.30 -3.58
N ILE A 76 -8.67 -21.88 -3.64
CA ILE A 76 -8.24 -20.49 -3.44
C ILE A 76 -8.51 -19.71 -4.73
N ILE A 77 -9.29 -18.64 -4.58
CA ILE A 77 -9.63 -17.70 -5.64
C ILE A 77 -8.41 -16.83 -5.91
N GLU A 78 -7.91 -16.91 -7.14
CA GLU A 78 -6.85 -16.05 -7.67
C GLU A 78 -7.45 -14.74 -8.19
N LYS A 79 -8.49 -14.87 -9.02
CA LYS A 79 -9.09 -13.75 -9.73
C LYS A 79 -10.61 -13.83 -9.76
N ILE A 80 -11.26 -12.67 -9.67
CA ILE A 80 -12.68 -12.49 -9.94
C ILE A 80 -12.85 -11.48 -11.07
N GLU A 81 -13.58 -11.88 -12.10
CA GLU A 81 -14.01 -10.97 -13.16
C GLU A 81 -15.49 -10.66 -13.02
N ILE A 82 -15.84 -9.38 -13.06
CA ILE A 82 -17.22 -8.90 -13.04
C ILE A 82 -17.44 -8.13 -14.33
N ILE A 83 -18.28 -8.67 -15.21
CA ILE A 83 -18.53 -8.15 -16.55
C ILE A 83 -19.92 -7.50 -16.56
N ASN A 84 -20.08 -6.47 -17.40
CA ASN A 84 -21.27 -5.61 -17.47
C ASN A 84 -21.52 -4.82 -16.18
N LEU A 85 -20.43 -4.35 -15.55
CA LEU A 85 -20.49 -3.39 -14.46
C LEU A 85 -20.72 -1.99 -15.06
N ASP A 86 -21.98 -1.59 -15.14
CA ASP A 86 -22.47 -0.48 -15.96
C ASP A 86 -22.25 0.94 -15.40
N SER A 87 -21.62 1.09 -14.23
CA SER A 87 -21.45 2.39 -13.60
C SER A 87 -20.27 2.48 -12.64
N ILE A 88 -19.71 3.70 -12.54
CA ILE A 88 -18.68 4.03 -11.55
C ILE A 88 -19.19 3.86 -10.11
N GLU A 89 -20.49 4.07 -9.88
CA GLU A 89 -21.16 3.82 -8.61
C GLU A 89 -21.01 2.35 -8.19
N ASN A 90 -21.31 1.42 -9.11
CA ASN A 90 -21.17 -0.02 -8.88
C ASN A 90 -19.71 -0.43 -8.66
N TYR A 91 -18.76 0.22 -9.35
CA TYR A 91 -17.32 0.05 -9.06
C TYR A 91 -16.91 0.55 -7.67
N ASN A 92 -17.46 1.66 -7.20
CA ASN A 92 -17.21 2.17 -5.85
C ASN A 92 -17.80 1.26 -4.76
N ILE A 93 -18.94 0.62 -5.04
CA ILE A 93 -19.50 -0.43 -4.18
C ILE A 93 -18.51 -1.60 -4.07
N LEU A 94 -17.98 -2.11 -5.19
CA LEU A 94 -16.96 -3.17 -5.17
C LEU A 94 -15.71 -2.77 -4.38
N THR A 95 -15.22 -1.55 -4.61
CA THR A 95 -14.07 -0.99 -3.88
C THR A 95 -14.31 -1.03 -2.36
N SER A 96 -15.49 -0.56 -1.92
CA SER A 96 -15.87 -0.53 -0.50
C SER A 96 -16.01 -1.92 0.10
N SER A 97 -16.54 -2.87 -0.67
CA SER A 97 -16.72 -4.25 -0.23
C SER A 97 -15.41 -5.03 -0.15
N ILE A 98 -14.49 -4.81 -1.09
CA ILE A 98 -13.14 -5.35 -1.01
C ILE A 98 -12.41 -4.79 0.22
N LEU A 99 -12.49 -3.49 0.45
CA LEU A 99 -11.91 -2.89 1.66
C LEU A 99 -12.47 -3.51 2.94
N LYS A 100 -13.80 -3.66 3.05
CA LYS A 100 -14.45 -4.30 4.20
C LYS A 100 -14.04 -5.77 4.36
N LEU A 101 -13.96 -6.51 3.27
CA LEU A 101 -13.53 -7.90 3.27
C LEU A 101 -12.09 -8.00 3.77
N LEU A 102 -11.17 -7.23 3.19
CA LEU A 102 -9.77 -7.26 3.55
C LEU A 102 -9.59 -6.84 5.02
N ASN A 103 -10.27 -5.81 5.51
CA ASN A 103 -10.25 -5.42 6.95
C ASN A 103 -10.83 -6.48 7.91
N LYS A 104 -11.49 -7.53 7.40
CA LYS A 104 -11.89 -8.70 8.20
C LYS A 104 -10.86 -9.83 8.16
N LEU A 105 -10.02 -9.86 7.13
CA LEU A 105 -8.98 -10.86 6.95
C LEU A 105 -7.63 -10.38 7.49
N THR A 106 -7.41 -9.07 7.49
CA THR A 106 -6.22 -8.38 7.97
C THR A 106 -6.65 -7.27 8.94
N GLU A 107 -5.79 -6.94 9.91
CA GLU A 107 -6.12 -5.96 10.95
C GLU A 107 -6.26 -4.53 10.38
N THR A 108 -5.45 -4.20 9.37
CA THR A 108 -5.46 -2.89 8.68
C THR A 108 -5.25 -3.08 7.17
N VAL A 109 -5.95 -2.28 6.35
CA VAL A 109 -5.81 -2.28 4.88
C VAL A 109 -5.56 -0.87 4.38
N ILE A 110 -4.48 -0.73 3.62
CA ILE A 110 -4.08 0.51 2.98
C ILE A 110 -4.61 0.56 1.55
N THR A 111 -5.25 1.67 1.16
CA THR A 111 -5.92 1.83 -0.15
C THR A 111 -5.28 2.89 -1.05
N SER A 112 -4.46 3.76 -0.47
CA SER A 112 -3.74 4.81 -1.18
C SER A 112 -2.26 4.69 -0.88
N LYS A 113 -1.45 4.47 -1.91
CA LYS A 113 0.01 4.40 -1.81
C LYS A 113 0.64 5.35 -2.82
N ILE A 114 1.50 6.23 -2.34
CA ILE A 114 2.43 6.98 -3.18
C ILE A 114 3.83 6.46 -2.86
N GLU A 115 4.56 6.00 -3.87
CA GLU A 115 5.90 5.42 -3.72
C GLU A 115 6.91 6.28 -4.47
N ARG A 116 8.04 6.58 -3.84
CA ARG A 116 9.22 7.21 -4.44
C ARG A 116 10.43 6.32 -4.24
N ARG A 117 11.20 6.14 -5.31
CA ARG A 117 12.42 5.33 -5.32
C ARG A 117 13.62 6.20 -5.61
N PHE A 118 14.69 6.01 -4.84
CA PHE A 118 15.96 6.71 -4.98
C PHE A 118 17.01 5.74 -5.50
N TYR A 119 17.76 6.15 -6.52
CA TYR A 119 18.77 5.34 -7.18
C TYR A 119 20.12 6.06 -7.18
N THR A 120 21.22 5.30 -7.28
CA THR A 120 22.55 5.85 -7.60
C THR A 120 22.63 6.31 -9.05
N LYS A 121 23.73 6.96 -9.43
CA LYS A 121 24.05 7.24 -10.84
C LYS A 121 24.18 5.99 -11.72
N ASN A 122 24.38 4.82 -11.13
CA ASN A 122 24.51 3.53 -11.83
C ASN A 122 23.21 2.72 -11.80
N ASP A 123 22.06 3.35 -11.52
CA ASP A 123 20.73 2.73 -11.42
C ASP A 123 20.60 1.66 -10.31
N GLU A 124 21.45 1.70 -9.29
CA GLU A 124 21.30 0.85 -8.10
C GLU A 124 20.27 1.48 -7.15
N LEU A 125 19.25 0.71 -6.72
CA LEU A 125 18.22 1.20 -5.80
C LEU A 125 18.81 1.37 -4.39
N LEU A 126 18.70 2.58 -3.85
CA LEU A 126 19.19 2.96 -2.52
C LEU A 126 18.10 2.98 -1.46
N CYS A 127 16.92 3.47 -1.81
CA CYS A 127 15.86 3.71 -0.84
C CYS A 127 14.49 3.72 -1.51
N ILE A 128 13.48 3.26 -0.79
CA ILE A 128 12.07 3.41 -1.14
C ILE A 128 11.39 4.23 -0.04
N VAL A 129 10.62 5.25 -0.41
CA VAL A 129 9.79 6.03 0.49
C VAL A 129 8.33 5.88 0.09
N ASN A 130 7.51 5.38 1.01
CA ASN A 130 6.09 5.12 0.81
C ASN A 130 5.26 6.09 1.63
N TYR A 131 4.19 6.65 1.05
CA TYR A 131 3.14 7.37 1.76
C TYR A 131 1.84 6.57 1.66
N LEU A 132 1.36 6.10 2.80
CA LEU A 132 0.29 5.13 2.93
C LEU A 132 -0.91 5.82 3.58
N ASP A 133 -2.06 5.75 2.91
CA ASP A 133 -3.35 6.30 3.31
C ASP A 133 -3.36 7.75 3.77
N PHE A 134 -2.39 8.53 3.28
CA PHE A 134 -2.19 9.90 3.70
C PHE A 134 -2.03 10.06 5.23
N ASN A 135 -1.42 9.07 5.88
CA ASN A 135 -1.21 9.06 7.33
C ASN A 135 0.15 8.50 7.75
N ARG A 136 0.72 7.56 6.99
CA ARG A 136 1.96 6.88 7.37
C ARG A 136 3.02 7.03 6.29
N VAL A 137 4.24 7.40 6.67
CA VAL A 137 5.40 7.43 5.76
C VAL A 137 6.41 6.39 6.21
N ILE A 138 6.79 5.49 5.31
CA ILE A 138 7.82 4.47 5.57
C ILE A 138 9.01 4.72 4.65
N ILE A 139 10.21 4.80 5.22
CA ILE A 139 11.48 4.92 4.52
C ILE A 139 12.22 3.60 4.70
N ASN A 140 12.47 2.88 3.62
CA ASN A 140 13.21 1.62 3.62
C ASN A 140 14.53 1.80 2.89
N PHE A 141 15.64 1.61 3.60
CA PHE A 141 16.99 1.64 3.03
C PHE A 141 17.33 0.28 2.42
N ILE A 142 17.78 0.27 1.17
CA ILE A 142 18.13 -0.96 0.45
C ILE A 142 19.61 -1.26 0.66
N ASN A 143 19.91 -2.49 1.08
CA ASN A 143 21.23 -2.90 1.57
C ASN A 143 21.75 -1.96 2.68
N PRO A 144 21.10 -1.93 3.85
CA PRO A 144 21.47 -1.04 4.96
C PRO A 144 22.94 -1.14 5.34
N ASP A 145 23.53 -2.33 5.25
CA ASP A 145 24.95 -2.63 5.50
C ASP A 145 25.90 -1.84 4.59
N LYS A 146 25.52 -1.60 3.33
CA LYS A 146 26.33 -0.82 2.38
C LYS A 146 26.21 0.68 2.61
N LEU A 147 25.03 1.13 3.01
CA LEU A 147 24.77 2.54 3.32
C LEU A 147 25.37 2.93 4.67
N ASN A 148 25.37 1.99 5.63
CA ASN A 148 25.91 2.16 6.98
C ASN A 148 25.43 3.45 7.66
N ILE A 149 24.15 3.80 7.46
CA ILE A 149 23.51 4.93 8.10
C ILE A 149 23.14 4.50 9.51
N THR A 150 23.74 5.12 10.51
CA THR A 150 23.44 4.86 11.93
C THR A 150 22.79 6.07 12.56
N ASN A 151 22.06 5.85 13.66
CA ASN A 151 21.48 6.91 14.48
C ASN A 151 22.54 7.85 15.10
N GLU A 152 23.81 7.46 15.13
CA GLU A 152 24.93 8.30 15.59
C GLU A 152 25.68 9.00 14.45
N SER A 153 25.39 8.69 13.19
CA SER A 153 26.10 9.29 12.07
C SER A 153 25.81 10.80 12.01
N GLU A 154 26.86 11.61 12.00
CA GLU A 154 26.77 13.09 12.11
C GLU A 154 25.80 13.68 11.09
N LYS A 155 25.85 13.22 9.84
CA LYS A 155 24.95 13.66 8.77
C LYS A 155 23.51 13.25 8.98
N TYR A 156 23.26 12.04 9.48
CA TYR A 156 21.91 11.60 9.80
C TYR A 156 21.32 12.45 10.93
N MET A 157 22.11 12.70 11.97
CA MET A 157 21.73 13.56 13.09
C MET A 157 21.41 14.98 12.62
N GLU A 158 22.28 15.58 11.81
CA GLU A 158 22.12 16.93 11.29
C GLU A 158 20.88 17.04 10.38
N ILE A 159 20.81 16.24 9.32
CA ILE A 159 19.80 16.38 8.26
C ILE A 159 18.45 15.79 8.69
N PHE A 160 18.48 14.63 9.34
CA PHE A 160 17.27 13.84 9.55
C PHE A 160 16.72 14.01 10.96
N LEU A 161 17.53 13.83 12.01
CA LEU A 161 17.02 13.98 13.36
C LEU A 161 16.68 15.44 13.68
N ASN A 162 17.68 16.33 13.59
CA ASN A 162 17.55 17.71 14.04
C ASN A 162 16.70 18.55 13.08
N GLU A 163 16.92 18.44 11.77
CA GLU A 163 16.22 19.29 10.80
C GLU A 163 14.86 18.74 10.33
N THR A 164 14.64 17.43 10.44
CA THR A 164 13.41 16.80 9.96
C THR A 164 12.52 16.37 11.12
N VAL A 165 12.98 15.46 11.97
CA VAL A 165 12.14 14.88 13.04
C VAL A 165 11.77 15.93 14.07
N ASP A 166 12.73 16.69 14.60
CA ASP A 166 12.45 17.71 15.61
C ASP A 166 11.51 18.79 15.10
N LYS A 167 11.75 19.27 13.87
CA LYS A 167 10.90 20.27 13.22
C LYS A 167 9.46 19.77 13.03
N LEU A 168 9.30 18.54 12.53
CA LEU A 168 7.98 17.94 12.35
C LEU A 168 7.24 17.77 13.68
N LYS A 169 7.93 17.36 14.74
CA LYS A 169 7.34 17.23 16.08
C LYS A 169 7.02 18.57 16.74
N GLU A 170 7.78 19.63 16.45
CA GLU A 170 7.47 20.99 16.90
C GLU A 170 6.18 21.50 16.27
N GLU A 171 5.99 21.28 14.97
CA GLU A 171 4.79 21.69 14.23
C GLU A 171 3.58 20.78 14.54
N ASN A 172 3.80 19.48 14.69
CA ASN A 172 2.78 18.49 15.04
C ASN A 172 3.31 17.46 16.06
N PRO A 173 3.09 17.68 17.37
CA PRO A 173 3.54 16.78 18.43
C PRO A 173 2.93 15.37 18.40
N SER A 174 1.88 15.14 17.60
CA SER A 174 1.27 13.81 17.45
C SER A 174 2.04 12.91 16.48
N ILE A 175 2.97 13.45 15.71
CA ILE A 175 3.82 12.66 14.82
C ILE A 175 4.67 11.71 15.67
N ASP A 176 4.48 10.42 15.43
CA ASP A 176 5.30 9.37 16.03
C ASP A 176 6.35 8.90 15.02
N VAL A 177 7.53 8.57 15.52
CA VAL A 177 8.66 8.15 14.68
C VAL A 177 9.31 6.93 15.31
N THR A 178 9.31 5.82 14.56
CA THR A 178 9.90 4.56 14.96
C THR A 178 11.02 4.15 13.99
N TYR A 179 11.94 3.33 14.49
CA TYR A 179 13.14 2.90 13.78
C TYR A 179 13.27 1.39 13.88
N ASP A 180 13.51 0.75 12.74
CA ASP A 180 13.96 -0.64 12.72
C ASP A 180 15.45 -0.70 12.38
N PHE A 181 16.16 -1.57 13.09
CA PHE A 181 17.61 -1.72 12.96
C PHE A 181 17.99 -3.05 12.34
N TYR A 182 18.94 -3.00 11.41
CA TYR A 182 19.39 -4.14 10.63
C TYR A 182 20.13 -5.15 11.53
N ASN A 183 19.67 -6.40 11.59
CA ASN A 183 20.33 -7.51 12.29
C ASN A 183 20.79 -7.19 13.73
N GLU A 184 19.97 -6.47 14.50
CA GLU A 184 20.30 -6.05 15.88
C GLU A 184 21.57 -5.17 15.98
N THR A 185 21.95 -4.50 14.89
CA THR A 185 23.04 -3.51 14.85
C THR A 185 22.51 -2.09 15.11
N GLU A 186 23.38 -1.07 15.01
CA GLU A 186 22.98 0.34 15.05
C GLU A 186 22.63 0.91 13.67
N ILE A 187 22.73 0.08 12.63
CA ILE A 187 22.44 0.46 11.25
C ILE A 187 20.93 0.53 11.07
N ILE A 188 20.44 1.68 10.62
CA ILE A 188 19.03 1.92 10.37
C ILE A 188 18.63 1.17 9.10
N GLU A 189 17.66 0.27 9.23
CA GLU A 189 17.03 -0.44 8.11
C GLU A 189 15.80 0.32 7.61
N SER A 190 14.95 0.76 8.54
CA SER A 190 13.72 1.47 8.23
C SER A 190 13.51 2.65 9.19
N ILE A 191 12.79 3.66 8.70
CA ILE A 191 12.23 4.73 9.52
C ILE A 191 10.75 4.85 9.18
N GLU A 192 9.91 4.82 10.21
CA GLU A 192 8.48 4.96 10.06
C GLU A 192 7.99 6.22 10.77
N PHE A 193 7.17 6.98 10.06
CA PHE A 193 6.44 8.13 10.58
C PHE A 193 4.94 7.83 10.56
N LEU A 194 4.28 8.04 11.70
CA LEU A 194 2.83 7.96 11.83
C LEU A 194 2.23 9.35 12.05
N ASN A 195 0.93 9.47 11.78
CA ASN A 195 0.16 10.73 11.91
C ASN A 195 0.65 11.85 10.96
N ILE A 196 1.07 11.48 9.75
CA ILE A 196 1.43 12.38 8.66
C ILE A 196 0.18 12.85 7.92
N GLU A 197 -0.38 13.98 8.33
CA GLU A 197 -1.69 14.47 7.87
C GLU A 197 -1.69 15.14 6.48
N SER A 198 -0.53 15.31 5.83
CA SER A 198 -0.47 16.01 4.54
C SER A 198 0.62 15.49 3.60
N ILE A 199 0.32 15.62 2.30
CA ILE A 199 1.27 15.35 1.21
C ILE A 199 2.49 16.27 1.27
N ASP A 200 2.36 17.47 1.84
CA ASP A 200 3.46 18.42 1.96
C ASP A 200 4.50 17.93 2.97
N ILE A 201 4.06 17.33 4.08
CA ILE A 201 4.98 16.68 5.04
C ILE A 201 5.67 15.49 4.37
N TYR A 202 4.95 14.65 3.62
CA TYR A 202 5.57 13.58 2.84
C TYR A 202 6.62 14.10 1.84
N ASN A 203 6.32 15.20 1.13
CA ASN A 203 7.26 15.83 0.21
C ASN A 203 8.50 16.37 0.93
N PHE A 204 8.33 16.96 2.11
CA PHE A 204 9.43 17.42 2.95
C PHE A 204 10.32 16.26 3.40
N ILE A 205 9.74 15.19 3.95
CA ILE A 205 10.46 13.97 4.34
C ILE A 205 11.25 13.41 3.15
N THR A 206 10.59 13.30 1.99
CA THR A 206 11.24 12.84 0.75
C THR A 206 12.45 13.70 0.39
N SER A 207 12.34 15.04 0.48
CA SER A 207 13.48 15.92 0.15
C SER A 207 14.65 15.74 1.10
N LYS A 208 14.38 15.45 2.37
CA LYS A 208 15.41 15.21 3.39
C LYS A 208 16.07 13.85 3.25
N VAL A 209 15.33 12.83 2.83
CA VAL A 209 15.91 11.55 2.37
C VAL A 209 16.85 11.77 1.18
N MET A 210 16.45 12.59 0.20
CA MET A 210 17.30 12.90 -0.95
C MET A 210 18.61 13.57 -0.53
N GLU A 211 18.53 14.53 0.40
CA GLU A 211 19.68 15.24 0.95
C GLU A 211 20.64 14.30 1.70
N LEU A 212 20.10 13.41 2.53
CA LEU A 212 20.86 12.37 3.22
C LEU A 212 21.59 11.45 2.23
N LEU A 213 20.88 11.00 1.19
CA LEU A 213 21.37 10.05 0.20
C LEU A 213 22.32 10.64 -0.84
N ALA A 214 22.38 11.96 -0.99
CA ALA A 214 23.24 12.62 -1.98
C ALA A 214 24.73 12.25 -1.88
N ASN A 215 25.15 11.75 -0.71
CA ASN A 215 26.52 11.30 -0.45
C ASN A 215 26.80 9.85 -0.90
N TYR A 216 25.76 9.10 -1.23
CA TYR A 216 25.81 7.70 -1.63
C TYR A 216 25.52 7.52 -3.14
N SER A 217 25.31 8.62 -3.86
CA SER A 217 24.85 8.68 -5.26
C SER A 217 25.87 9.08 -6.31
#